data_AF-A0A2T4Q250-F1
#
_entry.id   AF-A0A2T4Q250-F1
#
_cell.length_a   1.000
_cell.length_b   1.000
_cell.length_c   1.000
_cell.angle_alpha   90.00
_cell.angle_beta   90.00
_cell.angle_gamma   90.00
#
_symmetry.space_group_name_H-M   'P 1'
#
loop_
_entity.id
_entity.type
_entity.pdbx_description
1 polymer ?
#
loop_
_entity_poly.entity_id
_entity_poly.type
_entity_poly.pdbx_seq_one_letter_code
_entity_poly.pdbx_strand_id
1 'polypeptide(L)' 'MKQFLYISLLCGVIAGAGVFLNMPHYPSLMIPRLVAIIGVLSAAITFRDKDTSAMLSLGGIMINLLPLLGSFVPSH' A
#
# COMPACT_ATOMS: atom_id res chain seq x y z
N MET A 1 -4.11 -2.48 17.51
CA MET A 1 -3.52 -2.95 16.23
C MET A 1 -4.30 -2.53 14.98
N LYS A 2 -5.62 -2.29 15.02
CA LYS A 2 -6.38 -1.78 13.85
C LYS A 2 -5.79 -0.51 13.21
N GLN A 3 -5.12 0.34 14.01
CA GLN A 3 -4.44 1.55 13.52
C GLN A 3 -3.41 1.27 12.43
N PHE A 4 -2.64 0.17 12.51
CA PHE A 4 -1.68 -0.20 11.46
C PHE A 4 -2.37 -0.63 10.16
N LEU A 5 -3.54 -1.26 10.26
CA LEU A 5 -4.38 -1.56 9.10
C LEU A 5 -4.94 -0.29 8.45
N TYR A 6 -5.34 0.72 9.24
CA TYR A 6 -5.75 2.03 8.71
C TYR A 6 -4.59 2.77 8.04
N ILE A 7 -3.40 2.75 8.64
CA ILE A 7 -2.19 3.31 8.03
C ILE A 7 -1.87 2.59 6.72
N SER A 8 -1.97 1.26 6.70
CA SER A 8 -1.78 0.46 5.49
C SER A 8 -2.79 0.82 4.39
N LEU A 9 -4.07 1.00 4.74
CA LEU A 9 -5.10 1.45 3.80
C LEU A 9 -4.81 2.83 3.23
N LEU A 10 -4.44 3.80 4.09
CA LEU A 10 -4.09 5.16 3.65
C LEU A 10 -2.88 5.14 2.71
N CYS A 11 -1.84 4.38 3.07
CA CYS A 11 -0.67 4.16 2.22
C CYS A 11 -1.05 3.56 0.87
N GLY A 12 -1.94 2.56 0.85
CA GLY A 12 -2.40 1.90 -0.37
C GLY A 12 -3.15 2.85 -1.30
N VAL A 13 -4.02 3.70 -0.75
CA VAL A 13 -4.74 4.73 -1.53
C VAL A 13 -3.78 5.75 -2.12
N ILE A 14 -2.82 6.25 -1.34
CA ILE A 14 -1.83 7.23 -1.82
C ILE A 14 -0.93 6.61 -2.90
N ALA A 15 -0.45 5.39 -2.66
CA ALA A 15 0.38 4.66 -3.62
C ALA A 15 -0.38 4.36 -4.92
N GLY A 16 -1.63 3.90 -4.82
CA GLY A 16 -2.50 3.66 -5.98
C GLY A 16 -2.80 4.93 -6.76
N ALA A 17 -3.09 6.03 -6.08
CA ALA A 17 -3.31 7.32 -6.74
C ALA A 17 -2.05 7.85 -7.44
N GLY A 18 -0.87 7.63 -6.86
CA GLY A 18 0.40 8.00 -7.48
C GLY A 18 0.75 7.12 -8.68
N VAL A 19 0.65 5.79 -8.54
CA VAL A 19 1.11 4.82 -9.55
C VAL A 19 0.09 4.60 -10.67
N PHE A 20 -1.19 4.39 -10.34
CA PHE A 20 -2.21 4.04 -11.33
C PHE A 20 -2.91 5.26 -11.94
N LEU A 21 -3.16 6.31 -11.13
CA LEU A 21 -3.86 7.51 -11.59
C LEU A 21 -2.91 8.61 -12.08
N ASN A 22 -1.59 8.41 -12.02
CA ASN A 22 -0.57 9.39 -12.41
C ASN A 22 -0.87 10.81 -11.89
N MET A 23 -1.22 10.91 -10.61
CA MET A 23 -1.57 12.20 -10.01
C MET A 23 -0.41 13.21 -10.15
N PRO A 24 -0.68 14.45 -10.62
CA PRO A 24 0.38 15.45 -10.88
C PRO A 24 1.12 15.89 -9.62
N HIS A 25 0.56 15.63 -8.44
CA HIS A 25 1.19 15.88 -7.14
C HIS A 25 2.36 14.92 -6.84
N TYR A 26 2.47 13.79 -7.55
CA TYR A 26 3.54 12.80 -7.42
C TYR A 26 4.34 12.72 -8.74
N PRO A 27 5.20 13.72 -9.03
CA PRO A 27 5.95 13.78 -10.30
C PRO A 27 6.99 12.67 -10.45
N SER A 28 7.26 11.90 -9.39
CA SER A 28 8.09 10.70 -9.44
C SER A 28 7.41 9.52 -8.77
N LEU A 29 7.63 8.32 -9.33
CA LEU A 29 7.18 7.05 -8.76
C LEU A 29 7.91 6.68 -7.46
N MET A 30 8.93 7.43 -7.05
CA MET A 30 9.67 7.18 -5.81
C MET A 30 8.79 7.37 -4.57
N ILE A 31 7.99 8.44 -4.51
CA ILE A 31 7.14 8.73 -3.34
C ILE A 31 6.06 7.65 -3.19
N PRO A 32 5.25 7.33 -4.23
CA PRO A 32 4.27 6.25 -4.15
C PRO A 32 4.88 4.89 -3.77
N ARG A 33 6.09 4.60 -4.26
CA ARG A 33 6.82 3.36 -3.95
C ARG A 33 7.21 3.27 -2.48
N LEU A 34 7.77 4.32 -1.89
CA LEU A 34 8.12 4.35 -0.46
C LEU A 34 6.87 4.21 0.42
N VAL A 35 5.80 4.91 0.06
CA VAL A 35 4.52 4.85 0.78
C VAL A 35 3.93 3.43 0.71
N ALA A 36 3.97 2.78 -0.45
CA ALA A 36 3.53 1.39 -0.60
C ALA A 36 4.33 0.42 0.28
N ILE A 37 5.67 0.58 0.36
CA ILE A 37 6.52 -0.27 1.22
C ILE A 37 6.11 -0.12 2.70
N ILE A 38 5.89 1.11 3.17
CA ILE A 38 5.43 1.38 4.54
C ILE A 38 4.06 0.72 4.78
N GLY A 39 3.16 0.77 3.80
CA GLY A 39 1.84 0.15 3.91
C GLY A 39 1.86 -1.38 3.92
N VAL A 40 2.77 -2.02 3.16
CA VAL A 40 3.00 -3.48 3.22
C VAL A 40 3.54 -3.87 4.59
N LEU A 41 4.54 -3.15 5.12
CA LEU A 41 5.10 -3.43 6.45
C LEU A 41 4.03 -3.27 7.56
N SER A 42 3.21 -2.23 7.46
CA SER A 42 2.11 -2.00 8.40
C SER A 42 1.05 -3.12 8.36
N ALA A 43 0.72 -3.62 7.17
CA ALA A 43 -0.19 -4.76 7.03
C ALA A 43 0.44 -6.07 7.55
N ALA A 44 1.73 -6.30 7.30
CA ALA A 44 2.44 -7.48 7.75
C ALA A 44 2.54 -7.55 9.29
N ILE A 45 2.74 -6.41 9.95
CA ILE A 45 2.70 -6.32 11.42
C ILE A 45 1.28 -6.63 11.94
N THR A 46 0.26 -6.14 11.25
CA THR A 46 -1.15 -6.38 11.64
C THR A 46 -1.56 -7.85 11.46
N PHE A 47 -0.97 -8.57 10.50
CA PHE A 47 -1.26 -9.99 10.25
C PHE A 47 -0.99 -10.90 11.46
N ARG A 48 -0.06 -10.49 12.35
CA ARG A 48 0.27 -11.24 13.57
C ARG A 48 -0.75 -11.05 14.69
N ASP A 49 -1.72 -10.17 14.53
CA ASP A 49 -2.76 -9.95 15.53
C ASP A 49 -3.94 -10.94 15.34
N LYS A 50 -4.25 -11.67 16.41
CA LYS A 50 -5.31 -12.69 16.45
C LYS A 50 -6.71 -12.08 16.43
N ASP A 51 -6.85 -10.79 16.77
CA ASP A 51 -8.14 -10.09 16.80
C ASP A 51 -8.59 -9.56 15.43
N THR A 52 -7.72 -9.59 14.41
CA THR A 52 -8.02 -9.13 13.05
C THR A 52 -8.28 -10.28 12.09
N SER A 53 -9.33 -10.17 11.29
CA SER A 53 -9.64 -11.17 10.25
C SER A 53 -8.49 -11.29 9.26
N ALA A 54 -8.01 -12.52 9.02
CA ALA A 54 -6.91 -12.80 8.10
C ALA A 54 -7.17 -12.21 6.69
N MET A 55 -8.42 -12.20 6.23
CA MET A 55 -8.84 -11.61 4.96
C MET A 55 -8.60 -10.09 4.91
N LEU A 56 -8.85 -9.38 6.01
CA LEU A 56 -8.64 -7.94 6.08
C LEU A 56 -7.14 -7.60 6.04
N SER A 57 -6.32 -8.39 6.73
CA SER A 57 -4.87 -8.21 6.70
C SER A 57 -4.27 -8.55 5.33
N LEU A 58 -4.77 -9.59 4.66
CA LEU A 58 -4.39 -9.90 3.27
C LEU A 58 -4.80 -8.78 2.31
N GLY A 59 -6.00 -8.22 2.48
CA GLY A 59 -6.44 -7.03 1.73
C GLY A 59 -5.51 -5.83 1.93
N GLY A 60 -5.06 -5.59 3.16
CA GLY A 60 -4.08 -4.54 3.49
C GLY A 60 -2.71 -4.75 2.84
N ILE A 61 -2.25 -6.01 2.71
CA ILE A 61 -1.03 -6.32 1.96
C ILE A 61 -1.26 -6.06 0.47
N MET A 62 -2.34 -6.59 -0.09
CA MET A 62 -2.64 -6.49 -1.53
C MET A 62 -2.79 -5.05 -2.01
N ILE A 63 -3.52 -4.20 -1.27
CA ILE A 63 -3.75 -2.80 -1.68
C ILE A 63 -2.44 -1.99 -1.79
N ASN A 64 -1.37 -2.41 -1.10
CA ASN A 64 -0.05 -1.79 -1.22
C ASN A 64 0.87 -2.54 -2.19
N LEU A 65 0.76 -3.87 -2.26
CA LEU A 65 1.60 -4.68 -3.14
C LEU A 65 1.28 -4.44 -4.63
N LEU A 66 0.01 -4.27 -4.98
CA LEU A 66 -0.43 -3.96 -6.34
C LEU A 66 0.20 -2.69 -6.90
N PRO A 67 0.07 -1.50 -6.26
CA PRO A 67 0.74 -0.30 -6.74
C PRO A 67 2.26 -0.38 -6.61
N LEU A 68 2.80 -1.12 -5.64
CA LEU A 68 4.25 -1.35 -5.56
C LEU A 68 4.76 -2.05 -6.82
N LEU A 69 4.11 -3.15 -7.23
CA LEU A 69 4.44 -3.88 -8.46
C LEU A 69 4.19 -3.04 -9.71
N GLY A 70 3.05 -2.32 -9.76
CA GLY A 70 2.73 -1.39 -10.85
C GLY A 70 3.81 -0.32 -11.04
N SER A 71 4.48 0.12 -9.97
CA SER A 71 5.56 1.11 -10.04
C SER A 71 6.85 0.59 -10.69
N PHE A 72 6.99 -0.73 -10.87
CA PHE A 72 8.12 -1.38 -11.55
C PHE A 72 7.79 -1.82 -12.96
N VAL A 73 6.50 -1.82 -13.35
CA VAL A 73 6.09 -2.07 -14.72
C VAL A 73 6.38 -0.80 -15.53
N PRO A 74 7.12 -0.89 -16.65
CA PRO A 74 7.33 0.25 -17.53
C PRO A 74 5.97 0.77 -18.02
N SER A 75 5.66 2.02 -17.73
CA SER A 75 4.55 2.72 -18.38
C SER A 75 4.93 2.92 -19.85
N HIS A 76 4.31 2.14 -20.74
CA HIS A 76 4.39 2.32 -22.19
C HIS A 76 3.82 3.66 -22.64
#